data_AF-A0A519ZHL4-F1
#
_entry.id   AF-A0A519ZHL4-F1
#
_cell.length_a   1.000
_cell.length_b   1.000
_cell.length_c   1.000
_cell.angle_alpha   90.00
_cell.angle_beta   90.00
_cell.angle_gamma   90.00
#
_symmetry.space_group_name_H-M   'P 1'
#
loop_
_entity.id
_entity.type
_entity.pdbx_description
1 polymer ?
#
loop_
_entity_poly.entity_id
_entity_poly.type
_entity_poly.pdbx_seq_one_letter_code
_entity_poly.pdbx_strand_id
1 'polypeptide(L)'
;MPLYEIEPPLELRQIIQNFWHFRLDLGPRLASFEVLPDGYAEIIFYFGNAGGLTVQQGGPRLPSPFLLGLLDQPVRFTGSGWLDVVGIKCFPWTIFDLLQ
;
A
#
# COMPACT_ATOMS: atom_id res chain seq x y z
N MET A 1 -13.84 -4.57 -6.08
CA MET A 1 -12.64 -5.37 -5.76
C MET A 1 -12.84 -5.90 -4.35
N PRO A 2 -12.80 -7.22 -4.11
CA PRO A 2 -12.93 -7.74 -2.75
C PRO A 2 -11.66 -7.39 -1.95
N LEU A 3 -11.85 -6.65 -0.86
CA LEU A 3 -10.84 -6.39 0.16
C LEU A 3 -10.97 -7.48 1.22
N TYR A 4 -9.86 -8.11 1.57
CA TYR A 4 -9.78 -9.08 2.66
C TYR A 4 -9.02 -8.46 3.81
N GLU A 5 -9.64 -8.48 4.99
CA GLU A 5 -9.04 -7.98 6.21
C GLU A 5 -8.83 -9.13 7.20
N ILE A 6 -7.68 -9.13 7.87
CA ILE A 6 -7.29 -10.14 8.83
C ILE A 6 -6.84 -9.43 10.11
N GLU A 7 -7.37 -9.85 11.25
CA GLU A 7 -6.97 -9.31 12.55
C GLU A 7 -5.53 -9.69 12.90
N PRO A 8 -4.78 -8.83 13.62
CA PRO A 8 -3.45 -9.16 14.05
C PRO A 8 -3.46 -10.19 15.19
N PRO A 9 -2.41 -11.04 15.27
CA PRO A 9 -2.07 -11.79 16.48
C PRO A 9 -1.99 -10.87 17.70
N LEU A 10 -2.27 -11.40 18.89
CA LEU A 10 -2.39 -10.62 20.13
C LEU A 10 -1.14 -9.77 20.40
N GLU A 11 0.03 -10.30 20.10
CA GLU A 11 1.34 -9.69 20.29
C GLU A 11 1.52 -8.41 19.46
N LEU A 12 0.81 -8.30 18.33
CA LEU A 12 0.95 -7.20 17.38
C LEU A 12 -0.17 -6.17 17.46
N ARG A 13 -1.23 -6.40 18.23
CA ARG A 13 -2.42 -5.53 18.28
C ARG A 13 -2.17 -4.12 18.82
N GLN A 14 -1.04 -3.88 19.50
CA GLN A 14 -0.65 -2.54 19.96
C GLN A 14 0.04 -1.71 18.85
N ILE A 15 0.45 -2.37 17.77
CA ILE A 15 1.34 -1.84 16.73
C ILE A 15 0.60 -1.82 15.38
N ILE A 16 -0.12 -2.91 15.09
CA ILE A 16 -0.84 -3.18 13.85
C ILE A 16 -2.34 -3.19 14.15
N GLN A 17 -3.11 -2.43 13.38
CA GLN A 17 -4.57 -2.42 13.44
C GLN A 17 -5.15 -3.65 12.73
N ASN A 18 -4.76 -3.88 11.46
CA ASN A 18 -5.16 -5.04 10.68
C ASN A 18 -4.18 -5.33 9.54
N PHE A 19 -4.35 -6.52 8.94
CA PHE A 19 -3.72 -6.91 7.69
C PHE A 19 -4.74 -6.86 6.56
N TRP A 20 -4.29 -6.23 5.50
CA TRP A 20 -4.87 -6.00 4.20
C TRP A 20 -4.58 -6.95 3.06
N HIS A 21 -5.53 -7.40 2.25
CA HIS A 21 -5.21 -7.95 0.93
C HIS A 21 -6.25 -7.60 -0.14
N PHE A 22 -5.78 -7.17 -1.30
CA PHE A 22 -6.61 -7.14 -2.51
C PHE A 22 -5.78 -7.48 -3.75
N ARG A 23 -6.49 -7.90 -4.79
CA ARG A 23 -5.96 -8.04 -6.15
C ARG A 23 -6.50 -6.95 -7.05
N LEU A 24 -5.62 -6.36 -7.84
CA LEU A 24 -5.92 -5.33 -8.83
C LEU A 24 -5.46 -5.77 -10.22
N ASP A 25 -6.41 -5.78 -11.16
CA ASP A 25 -6.12 -5.93 -12.58
C ASP A 25 -6.17 -4.55 -13.21
N LEU A 26 -5.01 -4.06 -13.66
CA LEU A 26 -4.84 -2.79 -14.35
C LEU A 26 -4.97 -2.95 -15.87
N GLY A 27 -5.05 -4.20 -16.36
CA GLY A 27 -5.05 -4.53 -17.78
C GLY A 27 -3.72 -4.23 -18.47
N PRO A 28 -3.61 -4.43 -19.79
CA PRO A 28 -2.35 -4.27 -20.52
C PRO A 28 -1.92 -2.81 -20.71
N ARG A 29 -2.82 -1.85 -20.48
CA ARG A 29 -2.54 -0.41 -20.63
C ARG A 29 -2.18 0.20 -19.29
N LEU A 30 -1.46 1.32 -19.34
CA LEU A 30 -1.19 2.11 -18.14
C LEU A 30 -2.51 2.59 -17.56
N ALA A 31 -2.81 2.20 -16.32
CA ALA A 31 -3.94 2.65 -15.55
C ALA A 31 -3.45 3.34 -14.27
N SER A 32 -4.31 4.22 -13.74
CA SER A 32 -4.03 4.95 -12.50
C SER A 32 -5.12 4.72 -11.48
N PHE A 33 -4.73 4.64 -10.22
CA PHE A 33 -5.65 4.61 -9.08
C PHE A 33 -5.14 5.56 -7.99
N GLU A 34 -6.03 5.97 -7.10
CA GLU A 34 -5.70 6.88 -6.01
C GLU A 34 -5.88 6.16 -4.67
N VAL A 35 -4.96 6.44 -3.75
CA VAL A 35 -5.09 6.08 -2.34
C VAL A 35 -5.38 7.36 -1.58
N LEU A 36 -6.47 7.33 -0.82
CA LEU A 36 -6.92 8.46 -0.02
C LEU A 36 -6.20 8.46 1.34
N PRO A 37 -5.96 9.64 1.94
CA PRO A 37 -5.57 9.75 3.33
C PRO A 37 -6.55 9.05 4.26
N ASP A 38 -6.04 8.25 5.18
CA ASP A 38 -6.86 7.59 6.20
C ASP A 38 -6.32 7.79 7.63
N GLY A 39 -5.24 8.56 7.78
CA GLY A 39 -4.61 8.87 9.07
C GLY A 39 -3.78 7.72 9.65
N TYR A 40 -3.57 6.63 8.92
CA TYR A 40 -2.69 5.54 9.32
C TYR A 40 -1.40 5.58 8.50
N ALA A 41 -0.46 4.75 8.91
CA ALA A 41 0.70 4.46 8.12
C ALA A 41 0.75 2.97 7.85
N GLU A 42 1.07 2.61 6.62
CA GLU A 42 0.94 1.27 6.09
C GLU A 42 2.24 0.81 5.46
N ILE A 43 2.57 -0.46 5.69
CA ILE A 43 3.64 -1.14 4.99
C ILE A 43 3.00 -1.91 3.84
N ILE A 44 3.37 -1.55 2.62
CA ILE A 44 2.77 -2.09 1.40
C ILE A 44 3.74 -3.04 0.72
N PHE A 45 3.31 -4.28 0.59
CA PHE A 45 3.91 -5.29 -0.27
C PHE A 45 3.08 -5.40 -1.53
N TYR A 46 3.74 -5.52 -2.68
CA TYR A 46 3.06 -5.75 -3.93
C TYR A 46 3.82 -6.79 -4.75
N PHE A 47 3.06 -7.65 -5.40
CA PHE A 47 3.54 -8.72 -6.25
C PHE A 47 2.81 -8.65 -7.59
N GLY A 48 3.41 -9.19 -8.64
CA GLY A 48 2.74 -9.34 -9.92
C GLY A 48 3.62 -9.14 -11.13
N ASN A 49 3.00 -9.06 -12.29
CA ASN A 49 3.67 -8.83 -13.57
C ASN A 49 3.62 -7.36 -14.02
N ALA A 50 3.04 -6.48 -13.19
CA ALA A 50 3.13 -5.06 -13.41
C ALA A 50 4.60 -4.69 -13.53
N GLY A 51 4.98 -3.92 -14.57
CA GLY A 51 6.35 -3.43 -14.79
C GLY A 51 6.88 -2.51 -13.69
N GLY A 52 6.22 -2.48 -12.52
CA GLY A 52 6.41 -1.60 -11.40
C GLY A 52 5.15 -0.86 -11.03
N LEU A 53 5.11 -0.40 -9.79
CA LEU A 53 4.19 0.63 -9.34
C LEU A 53 4.95 1.96 -9.32
N THR A 54 4.40 3.01 -9.92
CA THR A 54 5.01 4.34 -9.93
C THR A 54 4.14 5.31 -9.14
N VAL A 55 4.77 6.12 -8.30
CA VAL A 55 4.10 7.20 -7.56
C VAL A 55 4.01 8.44 -8.44
N GLN A 56 2.80 8.98 -8.60
CA GLN A 56 2.47 10.04 -9.56
C GLN A 56 2.85 9.66 -11.01
N GLN A 57 2.35 10.40 -12.00
CA GLN A 57 2.74 10.12 -13.38
C GLN A 57 4.21 10.53 -13.59
N GLY A 58 5.05 9.57 -13.97
CA GLY A 58 6.47 9.80 -14.27
C GLY A 58 7.39 9.91 -13.05
N GLY A 59 6.90 9.60 -11.84
CA GLY A 59 7.75 9.54 -10.64
C GLY A 59 8.64 8.28 -10.60
N PRO A 60 9.34 8.05 -9.48
CA PRO A 60 10.15 6.84 -9.31
C PRO A 60 9.26 5.60 -9.18
N ARG A 61 9.77 4.49 -9.71
CA ARG A 61 9.20 3.17 -9.42
C ARG A 61 9.43 2.84 -7.95
N LEU A 62 8.36 2.47 -7.25
CA LEU A 62 8.42 2.11 -5.85
C LEU A 62 9.01 0.70 -5.67
N PRO A 63 9.93 0.50 -4.72
CA PRO A 63 10.37 -0.83 -4.34
C PRO A 63 9.23 -1.59 -3.67
N SER A 64 9.36 -2.90 -3.54
CA SER A 64 8.53 -3.68 -2.62
C SER A 64 9.42 -4.33 -1.56
N PRO A 65 9.12 -4.18 -0.25
CA PRO A 65 8.05 -3.34 0.31
C PRO A 65 8.36 -1.84 0.20
N PHE A 66 7.32 -1.02 0.40
CA PHE A 66 7.45 0.42 0.65
C PHE A 66 6.48 0.86 1.75
N LEU A 67 6.74 2.06 2.31
CA LEU A 67 5.92 2.67 3.34
C LEU A 67 4.99 3.73 2.73
N LEU A 68 3.72 3.72 3.12
CA LEU A 68 2.73 4.72 2.71
C LEU A 68 1.96 5.18 3.93
N GLY A 69 1.97 6.46 4.27
CA GLY A 69 1.27 6.90 5.48
C GLY A 69 1.35 8.38 5.71
N LEU A 70 0.49 8.87 6.62
CA LEU A 70 0.41 10.28 7.00
C LEU A 70 0.27 11.20 5.77
N LEU A 71 -0.52 10.74 4.80
CA LEU A 71 -0.76 11.48 3.58
C LEU A 71 -1.64 12.71 3.89
N ASP A 72 -1.17 13.91 3.59
CA ASP A 72 -2.00 15.11 3.67
C ASP A 72 -2.89 15.29 2.43
N GLN A 73 -2.59 14.56 1.35
CA GLN A 73 -3.29 14.61 0.07
C GLN A 73 -3.34 13.22 -0.58
N PRO A 74 -4.37 12.93 -1.41
CA PRO A 74 -4.43 11.69 -2.17
C PRO A 74 -3.15 11.45 -2.98
N VAL A 75 -2.68 10.20 -2.96
CA VAL A 75 -1.53 9.78 -3.77
C VAL A 75 -2.03 8.94 -4.93
N ARG A 76 -1.68 9.39 -6.14
CA ARG A 76 -1.98 8.67 -7.37
C ARG A 76 -0.87 7.70 -7.70
N PHE A 77 -1.22 6.45 -7.95
CA PHE A 77 -0.30 5.43 -8.44
C PHE A 77 -0.61 5.10 -9.89
N THR A 78 0.41 4.70 -10.64
CA THR A 78 0.27 4.21 -12.01
C THR A 78 0.99 2.89 -12.22
N GLY A 79 0.39 2.02 -13.05
CA GLY A 79 0.93 0.71 -13.40
C GLY A 79 0.13 0.06 -14.52
N SER A 80 0.55 -1.12 -14.94
CA SER A 80 -0.16 -1.98 -15.90
C SER A 80 -0.03 -3.44 -15.46
N GLY A 81 -0.70 -4.37 -16.13
CA GLY A 81 -0.72 -5.79 -15.75
C GLY A 81 -1.62 -6.05 -14.55
N TRP A 82 -1.19 -6.94 -13.66
CA TRP A 82 -1.90 -7.23 -12.42
C TRP A 82 -0.97 -7.07 -11.21
N LEU A 83 -1.60 -6.75 -10.08
CA LEU A 83 -0.98 -6.57 -8.77
C LEU A 83 -1.75 -7.38 -7.73
N ASP A 84 -1.04 -8.18 -6.93
CA ASP A 84 -1.51 -8.67 -5.65
C ASP A 84 -0.87 -7.79 -4.57
N VAL A 85 -1.69 -7.11 -3.78
CA VAL A 85 -1.24 -6.11 -2.79
C VAL A 85 -1.60 -6.59 -1.40
N VAL A 86 -0.60 -6.60 -0.53
CA VAL A 86 -0.76 -6.88 0.90
C VAL A 86 -0.35 -5.64 1.66
N GLY A 87 -1.27 -5.11 2.46
CA GLY A 87 -1.03 -3.96 3.33
C GLY A 87 -0.98 -4.38 4.79
N ILE A 88 -0.08 -3.76 5.54
CA ILE A 88 -0.06 -3.87 7.00
C ILE A 88 -0.41 -2.50 7.54
N LYS A 89 -1.58 -2.36 8.15
CA LYS A 89 -2.04 -1.08 8.69
C LYS A 89 -1.51 -0.89 10.10
N CYS A 90 -0.57 0.02 10.26
CA CYS A 90 0.06 0.32 11.54
C CYS A 90 -0.56 1.56 12.16
N PHE A 91 -0.65 1.58 13.49
CA PHE A 91 -0.98 2.83 14.17
C PHE A 91 0.08 3.90 13.90
N PRO A 92 -0.30 5.20 13.78
CA PRO A 92 0.61 6.26 13.37
C PRO A 92 1.90 6.35 14.19
N TRP A 93 1.80 6.14 15.50
CA TRP A 93 2.95 6.25 16.40
C TRP A 93 4.03 5.20 16.15
N THR A 94 3.65 4.02 15.64
CA THR A 94 4.53 2.89 15.39
C THR A 94 5.58 3.19 14.31
N ILE A 95 5.25 4.04 13.34
CA ILE A 95 6.10 4.27 12.17
C ILE A 95 7.14 5.36 12.41
N PHE A 96 6.97 6.21 13.43
CA PHE A 96 8.00 7.19 13.77
C PHE A 96 9.34 6.55 14.12
N ASP A 97 9.33 5.36 14.72
CA ASP A 97 10.55 4.60 15.04
C ASP A 97 11.25 4.03 13.79
N LEU A 98 10.56 3.92 12.65
CA LEU A 98 11.07 3.34 11.40
C LEU A 98 11.65 4.38 10.41
N LEU A 99 11.46 5.69 10.66
CA LEU A 99 11.85 6.77 9.76
C LEU A 99 13.23 7.39 10.07
N GLN A 100 14.14 6.66 10.71
CA GLN A 100 15.51 7.14 11.01
C GLN A 100 16.42 7.22 9.78
#